data_AF-A0AAV3S8Z5-F1
#
_entry.id   AF-A0AAV3S8Z5-F1
#
_cell.length_a   1.000
_cell.length_b   1.000
_cell.length_c   1.000
_cell.angle_alpha   90.00
_cell.angle_beta   90.00
_cell.angle_gamma   90.00
#
_symmetry.space_group_name_H-M   'P 1'
#
loop_
_entity.id
_entity.type
_entity.pdbx_description
1 polymer ?
#
loop_
_entity_poly.entity_id
_entity_poly.type
_entity_poly.pdbx_seq_one_letter_code
_entity_poly.pdbx_strand_id
1 'polypeptide(L)' 'MVETSYLSGHSNWIDLDFVERERTPSKLMQLGIRLHLSSLSLSNTVSELEQFGVKRSRKAVYDWAQKANLQPTSE' A
#
# COMPACT_ATOMS: atom_id res chain seq x y z
N MET A 1 3.46 -4.11 -29.50
CA MET A 1 2.08 -4.14 -28.96
C MET A 1 2.03 -5.38 -28.09
N VAL A 2 2.18 -5.24 -26.77
CA VAL A 2 2.10 -6.36 -25.83
C VAL A 2 0.92 -6.09 -24.93
N GLU A 3 -0.02 -7.01 -25.03
CA GLU A 3 -1.31 -7.06 -24.37
C GLU A 3 -1.21 -6.84 -22.86
N THR A 4 -2.18 -6.05 -22.38
CA THR A 4 -2.46 -5.68 -21.01
C THR A 4 -2.98 -6.85 -20.16
N SER A 5 -2.33 -8.01 -20.23
CA SER A 5 -2.68 -9.21 -19.46
C SER A 5 -2.08 -9.23 -18.04
N TYR A 6 -1.24 -8.24 -17.71
CA TYR A 6 -0.60 -8.12 -16.39
C TYR A 6 -1.52 -7.57 -15.28
N LEU A 7 -2.74 -7.13 -15.60
CA LEU A 7 -3.65 -6.54 -14.60
C LEU A 7 -4.65 -7.54 -14.02
N SER A 8 -4.70 -8.79 -14.50
CA SER A 8 -5.74 -9.76 -14.13
C SER A 8 -5.32 -10.81 -13.09
N GLY A 9 -4.03 -10.91 -12.75
CA GLY A 9 -3.51 -11.93 -11.82
C GLY A 9 -2.88 -11.39 -10.53
N HIS A 10 -2.73 -10.08 -10.40
CA HIS A 10 -1.81 -9.48 -9.40
C HIS A 10 -2.56 -8.74 -8.28
N SER A 11 -3.64 -9.33 -7.76
CA SER A 11 -4.25 -8.82 -6.50
C SER A 11 -3.47 -9.22 -5.24
N ASN A 12 -2.42 -10.05 -5.39
CA ASN A 12 -1.62 -10.60 -4.29
C ASN A 12 -0.14 -10.12 -4.31
N TRP A 13 0.17 -9.00 -4.97
CA TRP A 13 1.55 -8.52 -5.11
C TRP A 13 2.12 -7.84 -3.87
N ILE A 14 1.23 -7.41 -2.98
CA ILE A 14 1.60 -6.79 -1.73
C ILE A 14 1.54 -7.89 -0.69
N ASP A 15 2.70 -8.43 -0.31
CA ASP A 15 2.79 -9.26 0.89
C ASP A 15 2.30 -8.41 2.08
N LEU A 16 1.16 -8.78 2.64
CA LEU A 16 0.50 -8.08 3.74
C LEU A 16 0.64 -8.86 5.06
N ASP A 17 1.43 -9.93 5.12
CA ASP A 17 1.69 -10.68 6.37
C ASP A 17 2.34 -9.76 7.42
N PHE A 18 3.21 -8.86 6.98
CA PHE A 18 3.84 -7.89 7.87
C PHE A 18 2.83 -6.93 8.53
N VAL A 19 1.66 -6.71 7.90
CA VAL A 19 0.67 -5.72 8.35
C VAL A 19 -0.49 -6.27 9.16
N GLU A 20 -0.71 -7.58 9.16
CA GLU A 20 -1.75 -8.19 10.03
C GLU A 20 -1.49 -7.90 11.51
N ARG A 21 -0.25 -7.55 11.86
CA ARG A 21 0.16 -7.10 13.19
C ARG A 21 -0.28 -5.67 13.54
N GLU A 22 -0.63 -4.82 12.57
CA GLU A 22 -0.89 -3.39 12.81
C GLU A 22 -2.33 -3.05 13.23
N ARG A 23 -3.24 -4.04 13.38
CA ARG A 23 -4.71 -3.83 13.59
C ARG A 23 -5.38 -2.93 12.54
N THR A 24 -4.70 -2.65 11.42
CA THR A 24 -5.28 -1.91 10.30
C THR A 24 -5.88 -2.94 9.34
N PRO A 25 -7.09 -2.73 8.81
CA PRO A 25 -7.64 -3.60 7.78
C PRO A 25 -6.73 -3.61 6.54
N SER A 26 -6.37 -4.80 6.06
CA SER A 26 -5.52 -5.00 4.87
C SER A 26 -5.99 -4.17 3.65
N LYS A 27 -7.32 -4.05 3.47
CA LYS A 27 -7.94 -3.26 2.40
C LYS A 27 -7.60 -1.75 2.46
N LEU A 28 -7.48 -1.18 3.67
CA LEU A 28 -7.12 0.22 3.85
C LEU A 28 -5.62 0.45 3.66
N MET A 29 -4.79 -0.54 3.97
CA MET A 29 -3.36 -0.47 3.66
C MET A 29 -3.07 -0.53 2.17
N GLN A 30 -3.73 -1.43 1.44
CA GLN A 30 -3.65 -1.43 -0.02
C GLN A 30 -4.10 -0.11 -0.63
N LEU A 31 -5.14 0.53 -0.04
CA LEU A 31 -5.56 1.87 -0.43
C LEU A 31 -4.44 2.90 -0.17
N GLY A 32 -3.85 2.92 1.02
CA GLY A 32 -2.74 3.81 1.36
C GLY A 32 -1.53 3.66 0.43
N ILE A 33 -1.15 2.42 0.12
CA ILE A 33 -0.07 2.10 -0.82
C ILE A 33 -0.43 2.59 -2.23
N ARG A 34 -1.64 2.31 -2.72
CA ARG A 34 -2.10 2.73 -4.06
C ARG A 34 -2.17 4.24 -4.20
N LEU A 35 -2.67 4.94 -3.17
CA LEU A 35 -2.73 6.40 -3.14
C LEU A 35 -1.30 6.99 -3.20
N HIS A 36 -0.37 6.48 -2.38
CA HIS A 36 1.02 6.94 -2.42
C HIS A 36 1.69 6.69 -3.79
N LEU A 37 1.52 5.50 -4.37
CA LEU A 37 2.03 5.16 -5.70
C LEU A 37 1.40 6.00 -6.82
N SER A 38 0.18 6.50 -6.61
CA SER A 38 -0.46 7.47 -7.51
C SER A 38 0.10 8.89 -7.36
N SER A 39 1.29 9.02 -6.76
CA SER A 39 2.01 10.28 -6.51
C SER A 39 1.25 11.28 -5.64
N LEU A 40 0.25 10.83 -4.86
CA LEU A 40 -0.33 11.65 -3.81
C LEU A 40 0.69 11.89 -2.70
N SER A 41 0.68 13.11 -2.17
CA SER A 41 1.43 13.45 -0.97
C SER A 41 1.03 12.53 0.19
N LEU A 42 2.02 12.10 0.99
CA LEU A 42 1.80 11.29 2.19
C LEU A 42 0.77 11.91 3.14
N SER A 43 0.72 13.25 3.22
CA SER A 43 -0.28 13.94 4.03
C SER A 43 -1.71 13.73 3.50
N ASN A 44 -1.90 13.79 2.18
CA ASN A 44 -3.21 13.57 1.56
C ASN A 44 -3.65 12.12 1.72
N THR A 45 -2.72 11.17 1.57
CA THR A 45 -3.00 9.75 1.81
C THR A 45 -3.40 9.47 3.26
N VAL A 46 -2.75 10.13 4.24
CA VAL A 46 -3.14 10.02 5.65
C VAL A 46 -4.54 10.58 5.87
N SER A 47 -4.85 11.77 5.33
CA SER A 47 -6.20 12.35 5.47
C SER A 47 -7.30 11.50 4.82
N GLU A 48 -7.01 10.83 3.71
CA GLU A 48 -7.92 9.82 3.11
C GLU A 48 -8.14 8.65 4.07
N LEU A 49 -7.08 8.07 4.66
CA LEU A 49 -7.20 6.96 5.61
C LEU A 49 -7.97 7.36 6.89
N GLU A 50 -7.79 8.60 7.34
CA GLU A 50 -8.51 9.14 8.50
C GLU A 50 -10.02 9.22 8.26
N GLN A 51 -10.47 9.48 7.01
CA GLN A 51 -11.89 9.45 6.66
C GLN A 51 -12.51 8.04 6.78
N PHE A 52 -11.69 6.99 6.63
CA PHE A 52 -12.10 5.61 6.89
C PHE A 52 -11.97 5.20 8.37
N GLY A 53 -11.70 6.15 9.27
CA GLY A 53 -11.51 5.89 10.71
C GLY A 53 -10.13 5.34 11.06
N VAL A 54 -9.18 5.36 10.13
CA VAL A 54 -7.80 4.87 10.35
C VAL A 54 -6.86 6.05 10.54
N LYS A 55 -6.51 6.32 11.80
CA LYS A 55 -5.48 7.31 12.14
C LYS A 55 -4.10 6.67 12.06
N ARG A 56 -3.33 7.03 11.03
CA ARG A 56 -1.96 6.54 10.84
C ARG A 56 -1.01 7.69 10.56
N SER A 57 0.23 7.51 10.97
CA SER A 57 1.27 8.50 10.69
C SER A 57 1.70 8.41 9.23
N ARG A 58 2.21 9.52 8.69
CA ARG A 58 2.84 9.55 7.36
C ARG A 58 3.97 8.52 7.24
N LYS A 59 4.67 8.25 8.35
CA LYS A 59 5.72 7.22 8.42
C LYS A 59 5.16 5.82 8.24
N ALA A 60 3.99 5.50 8.80
CA ALA A 60 3.36 4.20 8.60
C ALA A 60 2.99 3.98 7.12
N VAL A 61 2.37 4.99 6.48
CA VAL A 61 2.05 4.92 5.04
C VAL A 61 3.30 4.75 4.19
N TYR A 62 4.38 5.48 4.51
CA TYR A 62 5.67 5.33 3.84
C TYR A 62 6.25 3.93 4.03
N ASP A 63 6.21 3.39 5.25
CA ASP A 63 6.72 2.06 5.58
C ASP A 63 5.94 0.96 4.84
N TRP A 64 4.62 1.11 4.74
CA TRP A 64 3.77 0.21 3.95
C TRP A 64 4.13 0.24 2.47
N ALA A 65 4.27 1.42 1.89
CA ALA A 65 4.64 1.56 0.48
C ALA A 65 6.06 1.03 0.23
N GLN A 66 6.99 1.30 1.14
CA GLN A 66 8.35 0.79 1.03
C GLN A 66 8.33 -0.74 1.08
N LYS A 67 7.65 -1.35 2.06
CA LYS A 67 7.57 -2.81 2.20
C LYS A 67 6.78 -3.48 1.06
N ALA A 68 5.74 -2.84 0.55
CA ALA A 68 5.00 -3.29 -0.62
C ALA A 68 5.84 -3.23 -1.91
N ASN A 69 6.77 -2.28 -1.97
CA ASN A 69 7.65 -2.06 -3.12
C ASN A 69 9.06 -2.64 -2.92
N LEU A 70 9.33 -3.26 -1.76
CA LEU A 70 10.47 -4.14 -1.55
C LEU A 70 10.19 -5.41 -2.35
N GLN A 71 10.54 -5.40 -3.64
CA GLN A 71 10.87 -6.66 -4.29
C GLN A 71 11.96 -7.35 -3.47
N PRO A 72 11.97 -8.69 -3.36
CA PRO A 72 13.13 -9.37 -2.84
C PRO A 72 14.28 -8.99 -3.77
N THR A 73 15.21 -8.15 -3.29
CA THR A 73 16.54 -8.11 -3.86
C THR A 73 17.08 -9.52 -3.64
N SER A 74 16.88 -10.37 -4.65
CA SER A 74 17.55 -11.65 -4.72
C SER A 74 19.04 -11.34 -4.72
N GLU A 75 19.75 -11.96 -3.79
CA GLU A 75 21.22 -12.02 -3.77
C GLU A 75 21.77 -12.57 -5.09
#